data_AF-A0A7K1H7T5-F1
#
_entry.id   AF-A0A7K1H7T5-F1
#
_cell.length_a   1.000
_cell.length_b   1.000
_cell.length_c   1.000
_cell.angle_alpha   90.00
_cell.angle_beta   90.00
_cell.angle_gamma   90.00
#
_symmetry.space_group_name_H-M   'P 1'
#
loop_
_entity.id
_entity.type
_entity.pdbx_description
1 polymer ?
#
loop_
_entity_poly.entity_id
_entity_poly.type
_entity_poly.pdbx_seq_one_letter_code
_entity_poly.pdbx_strand_id
1 'polypeptide(L)'
;MPVPRRGLAAAWPRRHPVNSPKHLPLRPLWLCRACGLSWPCAEARLLLRVEYDDRWLDLSIYLSGLYYEATHDLFRLDPEGGPTPRELFQRFVAWAPYRRPAVAMPPTCTGRCRTT
;
A
#
# COMPACT_ATOMS: atom_id res chain seq x y z
N MET A 1 -28.30 16.82 -27.42
CA MET A 1 -27.60 16.35 -26.21
C MET A 1 -26.37 17.23 -25.99
N PRO A 2 -26.19 17.90 -24.84
CA PRO A 2 -24.99 18.69 -24.61
C PRO A 2 -23.78 17.77 -24.39
N VAL A 3 -22.67 18.08 -25.05
CA VAL A 3 -21.39 17.35 -24.90
C VAL A 3 -20.72 17.77 -23.59
N PRO A 4 -20.23 16.84 -22.75
CA PRO A 4 -19.40 17.22 -21.61
C PRO A 4 -18.06 17.76 -22.13
N ARG A 5 -17.66 18.96 -21.66
CA ARG A 5 -16.34 19.54 -21.95
C ARG A 5 -15.26 18.59 -21.45
N ARG A 6 -14.35 18.18 -22.34
CA ARG A 6 -13.05 17.60 -21.93
C ARG A 6 -12.38 18.59 -20.99
N GLY A 7 -12.23 18.19 -19.73
CA GLY A 7 -11.43 18.93 -18.78
C GLY A 7 -10.03 19.14 -19.33
N LEU A 8 -9.47 20.32 -19.08
CA LEU A 8 -8.10 20.67 -19.41
C LEU A 8 -7.17 19.59 -18.85
N ALA A 9 -6.33 19.02 -19.72
CA ALA A 9 -5.29 18.08 -19.32
C ALA A 9 -4.48 18.71 -18.17
N ALA A 10 -4.37 18.00 -17.05
CA ALA A 10 -3.60 18.47 -15.90
C ALA A 10 -2.10 18.53 -16.29
N ALA A 11 -1.68 19.68 -16.82
CA ALA A 11 -0.31 19.95 -17.24
C ALA A 11 0.56 20.43 -16.06
N TRP A 12 0.52 19.72 -14.93
CA TRP A 12 1.48 20.01 -13.86
C TRP A 12 2.53 18.90 -13.78
N PRO A 13 3.81 19.20 -14.10
CA PRO A 13 4.88 18.37 -13.59
C PRO A 13 4.82 18.49 -12.07
N ARG A 14 4.44 17.40 -11.39
CA ARG A 14 4.59 17.27 -9.94
C ARG A 14 6.09 17.31 -9.64
N ARG A 15 6.66 18.52 -9.58
CA ARG A 15 7.99 18.72 -9.00
C ARG A 15 7.83 18.44 -7.52
N HIS A 16 8.21 17.23 -7.10
CA HIS A 16 8.45 16.98 -5.69
C HIS A 16 9.51 18.00 -5.25
N PRO A 17 9.26 18.80 -4.20
CA PRO A 17 10.28 19.68 -3.66
C PRO A 17 11.47 18.82 -3.29
N VAL A 18 12.66 19.14 -3.83
CA VAL A 18 13.91 18.38 -3.65
C VAL A 18 14.35 18.28 -2.18
N ASN A 19 13.64 18.99 -1.29
CA ASN A 19 13.88 19.05 0.15
C ASN A 19 12.64 18.69 0.99
N SER A 20 11.69 17.91 0.44
CA SER A 20 10.52 17.47 1.21
C SER A 20 10.95 16.49 2.31
N PRO A 21 10.42 16.62 3.54
CA PRO A 21 10.75 15.69 4.62
C PRO A 21 10.42 14.25 4.20
N LYS A 22 11.39 13.34 4.38
CA LYS A 22 11.21 11.93 3.99
C LYS A 22 10.14 11.29 4.87
N HIS A 23 9.18 10.61 4.25
CA HIS A 23 8.10 9.90 4.94
C HIS A 23 8.56 8.58 5.57
N LEU A 24 9.52 8.67 6.50
CA LEU A 24 10.15 7.56 7.19
C LEU A 24 9.41 7.20 8.49
N PRO A 25 9.51 5.93 8.94
CA PRO A 25 8.93 5.50 10.20
C PRO A 25 9.66 6.13 11.39
N LEU A 26 8.90 6.58 12.38
CA LEU A 26 9.36 7.02 13.69
C LEU A 26 9.08 5.91 14.70
N ARG A 27 10.10 5.13 15.05
CA ARG A 27 10.02 4.12 16.11
C ARG A 27 10.19 4.76 17.49
N PRO A 28 9.54 4.24 18.55
CA PRO A 28 8.67 3.05 18.58
C PRO A 28 7.18 3.36 18.30
N LEU A 29 6.81 4.61 18.03
CA LEU A 29 5.41 5.02 17.85
C LEU A 29 4.81 4.58 16.50
N TRP A 30 5.65 4.23 15.53
CA TRP A 30 5.28 3.91 14.15
C TRP A 30 4.42 5.00 13.50
N LEU A 31 4.79 6.25 13.75
CA LEU A 31 4.25 7.44 13.09
C LEU A 31 5.19 7.89 11.96
N CYS A 32 4.67 8.66 11.02
CA CYS A 32 5.48 9.20 9.94
C CYS A 32 6.19 10.48 10.40
N ARG A 33 7.52 10.55 10.20
CA ARG A 33 8.32 11.74 10.58
C ARG A 33 7.91 13.02 9.85
N ALA A 34 7.38 12.90 8.63
CA ALA A 34 7.02 14.05 7.81
C ALA A 34 5.62 14.60 8.11
N CYS A 35 4.64 13.71 8.35
CA CYS A 35 3.23 14.12 8.47
C CYS A 35 2.57 13.76 9.81
N GLY A 36 3.25 13.05 10.72
CA GLY A 36 2.72 12.65 12.03
C GLY A 36 1.63 11.56 12.00
N LEU A 37 1.13 11.17 10.82
CA LEU A 37 0.14 10.11 10.66
C LEU A 37 0.73 8.73 10.91
N SER A 38 -0.12 7.72 11.15
CA SER A 38 0.31 6.33 11.29
C SER A 38 1.11 5.88 10.07
N TRP A 39 2.35 5.43 10.29
CA TRP A 39 3.19 4.88 9.25
C TRP A 39 2.75 3.43 8.95
N PRO A 40 2.61 3.02 7.68
CA PRO A 40 2.89 3.78 6.45
C PRO A 40 1.75 4.73 6.07
N CYS A 41 2.06 6.02 6.00
CA CYS A 41 1.12 7.05 5.53
C CYS A 41 0.95 6.98 4.00
N ALA A 42 -0.07 7.63 3.44
CA ALA A 42 -0.38 7.57 2.00
C ALA A 42 0.84 7.87 1.10
N GLU A 43 1.58 8.94 1.40
CA GLU A 43 2.77 9.31 0.62
C GLU A 43 3.90 8.29 0.77
N ALA A 44 4.12 7.74 1.97
CA ALA A 44 5.09 6.66 2.17
C ALA A 44 4.76 5.44 1.31
N ARG A 45 3.47 5.06 1.22
CA ARG A 45 3.04 3.93 0.39
C ARG A 45 3.28 4.18 -1.09
N LEU A 46 3.06 5.40 -1.57
CA LEU A 46 3.35 5.78 -2.95
C LEU A 46 4.85 5.73 -3.24
N LEU A 47 5.66 6.36 -2.39
CA LEU A 47 7.11 6.37 -2.53
C LEU A 47 7.70 4.95 -2.49
N LEU A 48 7.23 4.10 -1.58
CA LEU A 48 7.66 2.70 -1.51
C LEU A 48 7.27 1.90 -2.75
N ARG A 49 6.12 2.18 -3.38
CA ARG A 49 5.75 1.53 -4.63
C ARG A 49 6.62 1.98 -5.79
N VAL A 50 6.95 3.27 -5.86
CA VAL A 50 7.85 3.82 -6.90
C VAL A 50 9.27 3.26 -6.74
N GLU A 51 9.78 3.21 -5.51
CA GLU A 51 11.13 2.69 -5.23
C GLU A 51 11.27 1.20 -5.55
N TYR A 52 10.19 0.42 -5.39
CA TYR A 52 10.16 -1.03 -5.59
C TYR A 52 9.34 -1.47 -6.81
N ASP A 53 9.17 -0.61 -7.81
CA ASP A 53 8.22 -0.78 -8.95
C ASP A 53 8.24 -2.20 -9.56
N ASP A 54 9.40 -2.80 -9.82
CA ASP A 54 9.50 -4.18 -10.34
C ASP A 54 9.87 -5.24 -9.28
N ARG A 55 10.09 -4.82 -8.04
CA ARG A 55 10.60 -5.63 -6.93
C ARG A 55 9.55 -5.84 -5.85
N TRP A 56 8.34 -6.21 -6.29
CA TRP A 56 7.17 -6.38 -5.42
C TRP A 56 7.36 -7.40 -4.29
N LEU A 57 8.12 -8.47 -4.55
CA LEU A 57 8.45 -9.47 -3.53
C LEU A 57 9.32 -8.84 -2.44
N ASP A 58 10.34 -8.07 -2.84
CA ASP A 58 11.24 -7.39 -1.90
C ASP A 58 10.50 -6.35 -1.07
N LEU A 59 9.56 -5.61 -1.68
CA LEU A 59 8.67 -4.70 -0.96
C LEU A 59 7.83 -5.46 0.07
N SER A 60 7.27 -6.61 -0.31
CA SER A 60 6.43 -7.43 0.57
C SER A 60 7.24 -7.99 1.75
N ILE A 61 8.46 -8.46 1.51
CA ILE A 61 9.38 -8.95 2.55
C ILE A 61 9.77 -7.80 3.48
N TYR A 62 10.15 -6.65 2.92
CA TYR A 62 10.50 -5.45 3.68
C TYR A 62 9.35 -5.00 4.60
N LEU A 63 8.12 -4.89 4.06
CA LEU A 63 6.94 -4.52 4.83
C LEU A 63 6.59 -5.55 5.91
N SER A 64 6.84 -6.84 5.66
CA SER A 64 6.62 -7.91 6.63
C SER A 64 7.59 -7.83 7.82
N GLY A 65 8.86 -7.50 7.56
CA GLY A 65 9.84 -7.23 8.62
C GLY A 65 9.42 -6.05 9.49
N LEU A 66 9.00 -4.95 8.85
CA LEU A 66 8.50 -3.78 9.57
C LEU A 66 7.21 -4.06 10.35
N TYR A 67 6.31 -4.87 9.81
CA TYR A 67 5.12 -5.34 10.53
C TYR A 67 5.50 -6.07 11.82
N TYR A 68 6.49 -6.97 11.78
CA TYR A 68 6.95 -7.70 12.97
C TYR A 68 7.52 -6.77 14.03
N GLU A 69 8.41 -5.86 13.63
CA GLU A 69 8.97 -4.85 14.53
C GLU A 69 7.89 -3.93 15.11
N ALA A 70 6.92 -3.53 14.29
CA ALA A 70 5.83 -2.66 14.71
C ALA A 70 4.88 -3.31 15.70
N THR A 71 4.59 -4.59 15.48
CA THR A 71 3.81 -5.39 16.42
C THR A 71 4.53 -5.40 17.76
N HIS A 72 5.81 -5.76 17.78
CA HIS A 72 6.58 -5.83 19.01
C HIS A 72 6.69 -4.49 19.75
N ASP A 73 6.95 -3.39 19.04
CA ASP A 73 7.05 -2.07 19.68
C ASP A 73 5.71 -1.57 20.23
N LEU A 74 4.64 -1.69 19.45
CA LEU A 74 3.33 -1.17 19.85
C LEU A 74 2.73 -1.99 20.99
N PHE A 75 2.90 -3.31 20.99
CA PHE A 75 2.52 -4.17 22.12
C PHE A 75 3.31 -3.83 23.40
N ARG A 76 4.58 -3.40 23.27
CA ARG A 76 5.37 -2.96 24.43
C ARG A 76 4.93 -1.61 24.98
N LEU A 77 4.48 -0.71 24.11
CA LEU A 77 3.99 0.60 24.51
C LEU A 77 2.60 0.54 25.16
N ASP A 78 1.72 -0.31 24.61
CA ASP A 78 0.36 -0.49 25.11
C ASP A 78 -0.08 -1.96 24.98
N PRO A 79 0.12 -2.77 26.03
CA PRO A 79 -0.23 -4.19 26.03
C PRO A 79 -1.74 -4.47 25.95
N GLU A 80 -2.58 -3.55 26.47
CA GLU A 80 -4.01 -3.79 26.69
C GLU A 80 -4.91 -3.04 25.67
N GLY A 81 -4.42 -1.93 25.11
CA GLY A 81 -5.16 -1.07 24.16
C GLY A 81 -4.53 -0.94 22.77
N GLY A 82 -3.43 -1.66 22.52
CA GLY A 82 -2.71 -1.59 21.25
C GLY A 82 -3.51 -2.10 20.04
N PRO A 83 -3.12 -1.69 18.82
CA PRO A 83 -3.75 -2.17 17.59
C PRO A 83 -3.60 -3.69 17.45
N THR A 84 -4.67 -4.36 17.05
CA THR A 84 -4.67 -5.82 16.86
C THR A 84 -3.66 -6.23 15.76
N PRO A 85 -3.11 -7.46 15.82
CA PRO A 85 -2.23 -7.96 14.76
C PRO A 85 -2.84 -7.89 13.36
N ARG A 86 -4.18 -8.07 13.27
CA ARG A 86 -4.93 -7.95 12.01
C ARG A 86 -4.92 -6.53 11.47
N GLU A 87 -5.12 -5.52 12.31
CA GLU A 87 -5.08 -4.11 11.92
C GLU A 87 -3.67 -3.70 11.48
N LEU A 88 -2.64 -4.17 12.19
CA LEU A 88 -1.25 -3.97 11.79
C LEU A 88 -0.94 -4.63 10.44
N PHE A 89 -1.40 -5.86 10.20
CA PHE A 89 -1.26 -6.51 8.90
C PHE A 89 -1.94 -5.70 7.78
N GLN A 90 -3.15 -5.22 8.01
CA GLN A 90 -3.87 -4.36 7.06
C GLN A 90 -3.12 -3.05 6.78
N ARG A 91 -2.50 -2.48 7.80
CA ARG A 91 -1.75 -1.23 7.72
C ARG A 91 -0.43 -1.37 6.95
N PHE A 92 0.33 -2.43 7.20
CA PHE A 92 1.68 -2.61 6.61
C PHE A 92 1.68 -3.43 5.34
N VAL A 93 0.97 -4.56 5.29
CA VAL A 93 1.20 -5.59 4.26
C VAL A 93 0.05 -5.71 3.27
N ALA A 94 -1.21 -5.50 3.70
CA ALA A 94 -2.37 -5.81 2.85
C ALA A 94 -2.50 -4.99 1.55
N TRP A 95 -1.79 -3.87 1.45
CA TRP A 95 -1.72 -3.04 0.24
C TRP A 95 -0.53 -3.36 -0.66
N ALA A 96 0.32 -4.32 -0.29
CA ALA A 96 1.43 -4.77 -1.11
C ALA A 96 0.88 -5.47 -2.39
N PRO A 97 1.46 -5.19 -3.55
CA PRO A 97 0.95 -5.60 -4.86
C PRO A 97 1.06 -7.10 -5.16
N TYR A 98 1.69 -7.89 -4.28
CA TYR A 98 1.71 -9.36 -4.43
C TYR A 98 0.33 -10.02 -4.32
N ARG A 99 -0.73 -9.27 -3.99
CA ARG A 99 -2.09 -9.65 -4.41
C ARG A 99 -2.20 -9.52 -5.94
N ARG A 100 -1.45 -10.34 -6.70
CA ARG A 100 -1.95 -10.76 -8.00
C ARG A 100 -3.34 -11.29 -7.71
N PRO A 101 -4.42 -10.73 -8.31
CA PRO A 101 -5.64 -11.51 -8.36
C PRO A 101 -5.21 -12.85 -8.93
N ALA A 102 -5.44 -13.94 -8.19
CA ALA A 102 -5.30 -15.28 -8.73
C ALA A 102 -5.92 -15.18 -10.12
N VAL A 103 -5.11 -15.43 -11.16
CA VAL A 103 -5.47 -15.18 -12.56
C VAL A 103 -6.95 -15.49 -12.66
N ALA A 104 -7.79 -14.51 -13.03
CA ALA A 104 -9.21 -14.76 -13.14
C ALA A 104 -9.29 -15.99 -14.05
N MET A 105 -9.62 -17.16 -13.48
CA MET A 105 -9.71 -18.37 -14.25
C MET A 105 -10.68 -18.00 -15.36
N PRO A 106 -10.30 -18.08 -16.64
CA PRO A 106 -11.26 -17.79 -17.69
C PRO A 106 -12.49 -18.64 -17.37
N PRO A 107 -13.71 -18.06 -17.37
CA PRO A 107 -14.89 -18.85 -17.12
C PRO A 107 -14.81 -20.04 -18.07
N THR A 108 -14.70 -21.25 -17.51
CA THR A 108 -14.72 -22.44 -18.32
C THR A 108 -16.01 -22.35 -19.11
N CYS A 109 -15.89 -22.24 -20.43
CA CYS A 109 -17.04 -22.30 -21.31
C CYS A 109 -17.76 -23.60 -20.96
N THR A 110 -18.83 -23.52 -20.19
CA THR A 110 -19.86 -24.55 -20.07
C THR A 110 -20.71 -24.49 -21.34
N GLY A 111 -20.03 -24.42 -22.49
CA GLY A 111 -20.59 -24.58 -23.80
C GLY A 111 -20.94 -26.03 -23.94
N ARG A 112 -22.19 -26.36 -23.63
CA ARG A 112 -22.83 -27.62 -23.98
C ARG A 112 -22.69 -27.77 -25.50
N CYS A 113 -21.78 -28.65 -25.95
CA CYS A 113 -21.65 -29.05 -27.34
C CYS A 113 -23.02 -29.53 -27.81
N ARG A 114 -23.69 -28.76 -28.66
CA ARG A 114 -24.93 -29.17 -29.30
C ARG A 114 -24.51 -29.91 -30.57
N THR A 115 -24.62 -31.23 -30.57
CA THR A 115 -24.53 -32.09 -31.75
C THR A 115 -25.85 -31.98 -32.52
N THR A 116 -25.78 -31.58 -33.79
CA THR A 116 -26.79 -31.88 -34.81
C THR A 116 -26.07 -32.01 -36.14
#